data_AF-A0A520X942-F1
#
_entry.id   AF-A0A520X942-F1
#
_cell.length_a   1.000
_cell.length_b   1.000
_cell.length_c   1.000
_cell.angle_alpha   90.00
_cell.angle_beta   90.00
_cell.angle_gamma   90.00
#
_symmetry.space_group_name_H-M   'P 1'
#
loop_
_entity.id
_entity.type
_entity.pdbx_description
1 polymer ?
#
loop_
_entity_poly.entity_id
_entity_poly.type
_entity_poly.pdbx_seq_one_letter_code
_entity_poly.pdbx_strand_id
1 'polypeptide(L)'
;PINERFFLGGRTTVRGFPQDSIGLVNLNPYGYPIGGDVMENYNLQLNIPVYKSVDFFIFQDGGNVFLDTSDVRPLALYKSAGAGIMYLSPIGPISFSYGFILTREPYWPAGGVNFTVGTSF
;
A
#
# COMPACT_ATOMS: atom_id res chain seq x y z
N PRO A 1 16.14 15.38 5.71
CA PRO A 1 14.99 16.30 5.88
C PRO A 1 13.63 15.58 5.72
N ILE A 2 12.48 16.11 6.18
CA ILE A 2 11.19 15.36 6.11
C ILE A 2 10.77 15.01 4.67
N ASN A 3 11.14 15.85 3.70
CA ASN A 3 10.92 15.65 2.27
C ASN A 3 11.79 14.55 1.65
N GLU A 4 12.76 14.01 2.39
CA GLU A 4 13.62 12.90 1.98
C GLU A 4 13.23 11.59 2.66
N ARG A 5 12.19 11.61 3.50
CA ARG A 5 11.74 10.44 4.24
C ARG A 5 10.81 9.58 3.41
N PHE A 6 10.86 8.29 3.69
CA PHE A 6 9.92 7.32 3.15
C PHE A 6 8.61 7.35 3.93
N PHE A 7 7.52 7.22 3.17
CA PHE A 7 6.16 7.06 3.66
C PHE A 7 5.53 5.89 2.93
N LEU A 8 4.71 5.12 3.62
CA LEU A 8 3.97 4.01 3.04
C LEU A 8 2.46 4.18 3.29
N GLY A 9 1.68 3.39 2.58
CA GLY A 9 0.22 3.48 2.54
C GLY A 9 -0.26 4.19 1.29
N GLY A 10 -1.38 3.72 0.75
CA GLY A 10 -1.96 4.19 -0.50
C GLY A 10 -1.69 3.25 -1.66
N ARG A 11 -1.94 3.75 -2.87
CA ARG A 11 -2.11 2.92 -4.07
C ARG A 11 -0.84 2.20 -4.54
N THR A 12 0.32 2.81 -4.35
CA THR A 12 1.61 2.34 -4.91
C THR A 12 2.46 1.58 -3.89
N THR A 13 2.04 1.51 -2.62
CA THR A 13 2.84 0.91 -1.54
C THR A 13 2.07 -0.14 -0.77
N VAL A 14 1.09 0.23 0.05
CA VAL A 14 0.26 -0.72 0.80
C VAL A 14 -1.22 -0.36 0.60
N ARG A 15 -1.86 -1.02 -0.37
CA ARG A 15 -3.22 -0.68 -0.80
C ARG A 15 -4.22 -0.88 0.32
N GLY A 16 -5.24 -0.03 0.36
CA GLY A 16 -6.29 -0.05 1.38
C GLY A 16 -5.97 0.80 2.61
N PHE A 17 -4.70 1.06 2.89
CA PHE A 17 -4.31 2.11 3.84
C PHE A 17 -4.49 3.50 3.22
N PRO A 18 -4.81 4.53 4.02
CA PRO A 18 -4.75 5.92 3.56
C PRO A 18 -3.33 6.28 3.09
N GLN A 19 -3.24 7.23 2.15
CA GLN A 19 -1.97 7.69 1.61
C GLN A 19 -1.03 8.16 2.72
N ASP A 20 0.23 7.71 2.68
CA ASP A 20 1.31 8.11 3.59
C ASP A 20 0.99 7.91 5.09
N SER A 21 0.04 7.05 5.41
CA SER A 21 -0.43 6.84 6.79
C SER A 21 0.39 5.82 7.57
N ILE A 22 1.14 4.94 6.88
CA ILE A 22 2.05 4.01 7.52
C ILE A 22 3.35 4.78 7.79
N GLY A 23 3.52 5.15 9.05
CA GLY A 23 4.67 5.91 9.53
C GLY A 23 4.61 6.13 11.03
N LEU A 24 5.67 6.72 11.57
CA LEU A 24 5.77 7.00 13.01
C LEU A 24 4.87 8.18 13.36
N VAL A 25 3.68 7.92 13.91
CA VAL A 25 2.65 8.93 14.19
C VAL A 25 2.80 9.61 15.56
N ASN A 26 3.38 8.92 16.56
CA ASN A 26 3.53 9.42 17.94
C ASN A 26 4.81 10.22 18.19
N LEU A 27 5.64 10.40 17.16
CA LEU A 27 6.87 11.19 17.24
C LEU A 27 6.64 12.67 16.87
N ASN A 28 5.46 13.00 16.34
CA ASN A 28 5.04 14.38 16.08
C ASN A 28 4.05 14.83 17.16
N PRO A 29 4.19 16.05 17.72
CA PRO A 29 3.21 16.62 18.67
C PRO A 29 1.78 16.74 18.12
N TYR A 30 1.58 16.66 16.81
CA TYR A 30 0.30 16.79 16.14
C TYR A 30 -0.31 15.46 15.67
N GLY A 31 0.35 14.32 15.92
CA GLY A 31 -0.13 12.99 15.53
C GLY A 31 -0.02 12.68 14.04
N TYR A 32 0.72 13.48 13.27
CA TYR A 32 0.98 13.20 11.85
C TYR A 32 2.14 12.22 11.67
N PRO A 33 2.07 11.30 10.68
CA PRO A 33 3.20 10.48 10.29
C PRO A 33 4.41 11.36 9.95
N ILE A 34 5.58 11.02 10.48
CA ILE A 34 6.85 11.72 10.14
C ILE A 34 7.75 10.94 9.18
N GLY A 35 7.27 9.80 8.67
CA GLY A 35 8.04 8.90 7.81
C GLY A 35 9.23 8.25 8.52
N GLY A 36 10.10 7.61 7.74
CA GLY A 36 11.36 7.02 8.21
C GLY A 36 12.47 7.15 7.17
N ASP A 37 13.71 6.88 7.57
CA ASP A 37 14.89 6.94 6.70
C ASP A 37 15.19 5.56 6.07
N VAL A 38 14.52 4.50 6.57
CA VAL A 38 14.57 3.14 6.02
C VAL A 38 13.15 2.64 5.79
N MET A 39 12.89 1.96 4.66
CA MET A 39 11.62 1.31 4.39
C MET A 39 11.79 -0.16 4.01
N GLU A 40 10.80 -0.95 4.39
CA GLU A 40 10.56 -2.29 3.84
C GLU A 40 9.18 -2.27 3.19
N ASN A 41 9.10 -2.67 1.91
CA ASN A 41 7.84 -2.71 1.19
C ASN A 41 7.82 -3.90 0.23
N TYR A 42 6.71 -4.63 0.21
CA TYR A 42 6.44 -5.68 -0.74
C TYR A 42 5.02 -5.60 -1.27
N ASN A 43 4.87 -5.99 -2.53
CA ASN A 43 3.59 -6.10 -3.22
C ASN A 43 3.53 -7.43 -3.97
N LEU A 44 2.65 -8.32 -3.53
CA LEU A 44 2.39 -9.59 -4.19
C LEU A 44 1.04 -9.52 -4.88
N GLN A 45 1.00 -9.79 -6.18
CA GLN A 45 -0.24 -9.80 -6.96
C GLN A 45 -0.29 -11.04 -7.84
N LEU A 46 -1.43 -11.72 -7.81
CA LEU A 46 -1.73 -12.83 -8.70
C LEU A 46 -2.83 -12.41 -9.67
N ASN A 47 -2.51 -12.37 -10.96
CA ASN A 47 -3.45 -12.07 -12.03
C ASN A 47 -4.01 -13.37 -12.62
N ILE A 48 -5.32 -13.42 -12.77
CA ILE A 48 -6.09 -14.54 -13.31
C ILE A 48 -6.84 -14.03 -14.54
N PRO A 49 -6.46 -14.45 -15.76
CA PRO A 49 -7.19 -14.07 -16.97
C PRO A 49 -8.62 -14.62 -16.90
N VAL A 50 -9.61 -13.73 -16.95
CA VAL A 50 -11.03 -14.13 -16.87
C VAL A 50 -11.65 -14.13 -18.26
N TYR A 51 -11.45 -13.05 -19.03
CA TYR A 51 -12.04 -12.93 -20.36
C TYR A 51 -11.35 -11.87 -21.21
N LYS A 52 -10.79 -12.28 -22.37
CA LYS A 52 -10.14 -11.38 -23.35
C LYS A 52 -9.16 -10.42 -22.67
N SER A 53 -9.53 -9.14 -22.57
CA SER A 53 -8.75 -8.05 -22.01
C SER A 53 -9.06 -7.76 -20.53
N VAL A 54 -9.74 -8.68 -19.84
CA VAL A 54 -10.15 -8.53 -18.44
C VAL A 54 -9.48 -9.61 -17.60
N ASP A 55 -8.69 -9.14 -16.64
CA ASP A 55 -8.08 -9.96 -15.60
C ASP A 55 -8.77 -9.68 -14.27
N PHE A 56 -9.00 -10.75 -13.50
CA PHE A 56 -9.23 -10.63 -12.07
C PHE A 56 -7.88 -10.73 -11.37
N PHE A 57 -7.69 -10.03 -10.26
CA PHE A 57 -6.49 -10.20 -9.46
C PHE A 57 -6.79 -10.20 -7.98
N ILE A 58 -5.97 -10.94 -7.24
CA ILE A 58 -5.86 -10.83 -5.79
C ILE A 58 -4.49 -10.31 -5.44
N PHE A 59 -4.38 -9.64 -4.29
CA PHE A 59 -3.11 -9.13 -3.83
C PHE A 59 -2.95 -9.26 -2.33
N GLN A 60 -1.68 -9.24 -1.92
CA GLN A 60 -1.25 -9.02 -0.56
C GLN A 60 -0.13 -8.00 -0.58
N ASP A 61 -0.28 -6.92 0.16
CA ASP A 61 0.73 -5.89 0.32
C ASP A 61 1.21 -5.85 1.76
N GLY A 62 2.44 -5.40 1.95
CA GLY A 62 2.90 -5.07 3.28
C GLY A 62 4.11 -4.16 3.28
N GLY A 63 4.32 -3.52 4.42
CA GLY A 63 5.50 -2.71 4.61
C GLY A 63 5.54 -2.02 5.96
N ASN A 64 6.68 -1.40 6.22
CA ASN A 64 6.89 -0.53 7.37
C ASN A 64 8.05 0.46 7.10
N VAL A 65 8.12 1.51 7.90
CA VAL A 65 9.22 2.50 7.87
C VAL A 65 9.87 2.62 9.23
N PHE A 66 11.18 2.88 9.24
CA PHE A 66 12.03 2.91 10.42
C PHE A 66 12.94 4.14 10.40
N LEU A 67 13.43 4.61 11.56
CA LEU A 67 14.36 5.75 11.63
C LEU A 67 15.78 5.33 11.28
N ASP A 68 16.21 4.14 11.70
CA ASP A 68 17.54 3.62 11.40
C ASP A 68 17.47 2.15 10.95
N THR A 69 18.51 1.72 10.25
CA THR A 69 18.76 0.30 9.92
C THR A 69 18.78 -0.61 11.15
N SER A 70 19.21 -0.12 12.32
CA SER A 70 19.19 -0.88 13.57
C SER A 70 17.79 -1.15 14.12
N ASP A 71 16.80 -0.35 13.72
CA ASP A 71 15.41 -0.46 14.18
C ASP A 71 14.58 -1.44 13.35
N VAL A 72 15.13 -1.93 12.24
CA VAL A 72 14.42 -2.78 11.28
C VAL A 72 13.96 -4.07 11.95
N ARG A 73 12.66 -4.33 11.84
CA ARG A 73 12.01 -5.56 12.32
C ARG A 73 11.27 -6.21 11.14
N PRO A 74 11.90 -7.15 10.41
CA PRO A 74 11.39 -7.65 9.12
C PRO A 74 10.00 -8.28 9.16
N LEU A 75 9.54 -8.73 10.32
CA LEU A 75 8.23 -9.36 10.49
C LEU A 75 7.15 -8.40 11.03
N ALA A 76 7.55 -7.21 11.49
CA ALA A 76 6.66 -6.20 12.04
C ALA A 76 6.12 -5.30 10.92
N LEU A 77 5.29 -5.86 10.06
CA LEU A 77 4.76 -5.19 8.87
C LEU A 77 3.27 -4.87 9.03
N TYR A 78 2.91 -3.68 8.57
CA TYR A 78 1.52 -3.34 8.27
C TYR A 78 1.13 -4.04 6.99
N LYS A 79 0.03 -4.80 7.01
CA LYS A 79 -0.37 -5.67 5.91
C LYS A 79 -1.78 -5.38 5.46
N SER A 80 -1.99 -5.54 4.16
CA SER A 80 -3.32 -5.57 3.56
C SER A 80 -3.44 -6.73 2.58
N ALA A 81 -4.67 -7.12 2.31
CA ALA A 81 -4.99 -8.04 1.23
C ALA A 81 -6.28 -7.60 0.55
N GLY A 82 -6.40 -7.92 -0.73
CA GLY A 82 -7.55 -7.46 -1.48
C GLY A 82 -7.69 -8.13 -2.83
N ALA A 83 -8.66 -7.64 -3.57
CA ALA A 83 -8.97 -8.13 -4.90
C ALA A 83 -9.42 -6.98 -5.81
N GLY A 84 -9.30 -7.19 -7.11
CA GLY A 84 -9.66 -6.22 -8.11
C GLY A 84 -9.83 -6.81 -9.50
N ILE A 85 -10.18 -5.93 -10.41
CA ILE A 85 -10.32 -6.23 -11.83
C ILE A 85 -9.43 -5.26 -12.59
N MET A 86 -8.72 -5.78 -13.60
CA MET A 86 -7.92 -5.00 -14.52
C MET A 86 -8.46 -5.17 -15.94
N TYR A 87 -8.75 -4.07 -16.60
CA TYR A 87 -9.14 -4.02 -18.00
C TYR A 87 -8.01 -3.43 -18.83
N LEU A 88 -7.53 -4.18 -19.83
CA LEU A 88 -6.55 -3.72 -20.80
C LEU A 88 -7.25 -2.96 -21.92
N SER A 89 -7.32 -1.64 -21.76
CA SER A 89 -7.86 -0.74 -22.78
C SER A 89 -6.82 -0.44 -23.88
N PRO A 90 -7.23 0.10 -25.05
CA PRO A 90 -6.30 0.52 -26.10
C PRO A 90 -5.27 1.57 -25.66
N ILE A 91 -5.56 2.34 -24.61
CA ILE A 91 -4.69 3.40 -24.07
C ILE A 91 -3.92 2.98 -22.82
N GLY A 92 -4.03 1.71 -22.40
CA GLY A 92 -3.33 1.16 -21.25
C GLY A 92 -4.24 0.42 -20.25
N PRO A 93 -3.64 -0.23 -19.24
CA PRO A 93 -4.38 -0.94 -18.21
C PRO A 93 -5.13 0.02 -17.29
N ILE A 94 -6.36 -0.34 -16.95
CA ILE A 94 -7.21 0.35 -15.99
C ILE A 94 -7.56 -0.67 -14.91
N SER A 95 -7.20 -0.41 -13.66
CA SER A 95 -7.48 -1.34 -12.56
C SER A 95 -8.32 -0.69 -11.48
N PHE A 96 -9.29 -1.45 -10.95
CA PHE A 96 -10.06 -1.10 -9.77
C PHE A 96 -9.95 -2.21 -8.74
N SER A 97 -9.70 -1.88 -7.48
CA SER A 97 -9.56 -2.88 -6.41
C SER A 97 -10.04 -2.35 -5.07
N TYR A 98 -10.33 -3.29 -4.16
CA TYR A 98 -10.56 -2.99 -2.76
C TYR A 98 -9.54 -3.76 -1.90
N GLY A 99 -8.85 -3.05 -1.02
CA GLY A 99 -7.90 -3.63 -0.06
C GLY A 99 -8.43 -3.57 1.36
N PHE A 100 -8.40 -4.68 2.07
CA PHE A 100 -8.68 -4.80 3.49
C PHE A 100 -7.41 -4.65 4.30
N ILE A 101 -7.43 -3.82 5.34
CA ILE A 101 -6.32 -3.67 6.27
C ILE A 101 -6.34 -4.84 7.26
N LEU A 102 -5.29 -5.67 7.24
CA LEU A 102 -5.16 -6.84 8.10
C LEU A 102 -4.55 -6.49 9.47
N THR A 103 -3.57 -5.57 9.46
CA THR A 103 -2.90 -5.10 10.68
C THR A 103 -3.53 -3.77 11.13
N ARG A 104 -4.82 -3.81 11.47
CA ARG A 104 -5.62 -2.60 11.70
C ARG A 104 -5.40 -2.00 13.09
N GLU A 105 -5.12 -0.71 13.14
CA GLU A 105 -5.18 0.12 14.34
C GLU A 105 -6.54 0.88 14.40
N PRO A 106 -7.02 1.28 15.59
CA PRO A 106 -8.38 1.82 15.76
C PRO A 106 -8.71 3.07 14.93
N TYR A 107 -7.70 3.87 14.59
CA TYR A 107 -7.84 5.12 13.82
C TYR A 107 -7.82 4.90 12.31
N TRP A 108 -7.50 3.69 11.83
CA TRP A 108 -7.57 3.35 10.41
C TRP A 108 -8.93 2.79 9.99
N PRO A 109 -9.34 3.05 8.74
CA PRO A 109 -10.53 2.40 8.17
C PRO A 109 -10.33 0.88 8.09
N ALA A 110 -11.40 0.16 7.79
CA ALA A 110 -11.31 -1.29 7.55
C ALA A 110 -10.57 -1.64 6.24
N GLY A 111 -10.49 -0.68 5.32
CA GLY A 111 -9.96 -0.88 3.98
C GLY A 111 -10.23 0.34 3.10
N GLY A 112 -9.86 0.23 1.83
CA GLY A 112 -9.94 1.33 0.88
C GLY A 112 -10.02 0.87 -0.58
N VAL A 113 -10.66 1.70 -1.39
CA VAL A 113 -10.74 1.56 -2.85
C VAL A 113 -9.47 2.10 -3.49
N ASN A 114 -8.94 1.41 -4.50
CA ASN A 114 -7.81 1.85 -5.30
C ASN A 114 -8.16 1.80 -6.78
N PHE A 115 -7.75 2.83 -7.50
CA PHE A 115 -7.97 2.98 -8.94
C PHE A 115 -6.68 3.42 -9.63
N THR A 116 -6.30 2.76 -10.72
CA THR A 116 -5.09 3.06 -11.49
C THR A 116 -5.41 3.13 -12.98
N VAL A 117 -4.80 4.08 -13.67
CA VAL A 117 -4.77 4.16 -15.14
C VAL A 117 -3.30 4.21 -15.56
N GLY A 118 -2.92 3.33 -16.48
CA GLY A 118 -1.52 3.16 -16.88
C GLY A 118 -0.74 2.24 -15.93
N THR A 119 0.59 2.25 -16.07
CA THR A 119 1.48 1.42 -15.25
C THR A 119 1.63 2.03 -13.85
N SER A 120 1.43 1.23 -12.80
CA SER A 120 1.84 1.60 -11.45
C SER A 120 3.36 1.44 -11.32
N PHE A 121 4.05 2.50 -10.89
CA PHE A 121 5.43 2.47 -10.40
C PHE A 121 5.46 3.02 -8.98
#